data_AF-A0A7W0Y2N0-F1
#
_entry.id   AF-A0A7W0Y2N0-F1
#
_cell.length_a   1.000
_cell.length_b   1.000
_cell.length_c   1.000
_cell.angle_alpha   90.00
_cell.angle_beta   90.00
_cell.angle_gamma   90.00
#
_symmetry.space_group_name_H-M   'P 1'
#
loop_
_entity.id
_entity.type
_entity.pdbx_description
1 polymer ?
#
loop_
_entity_poly.entity_id
_entity_poly.type
_entity_poly.pdbx_seq_one_letter_code
_entity_poly.pdbx_strand_id
1 'polypeptide(L)'
;MTELPVWAVYAVSLGTPIAAFLGVLIGTVVTRKGDTELEARSKREEVMRTLRWAAEKAVSEDAGEARLGLLQLEALGDSALLDEDGQVFLEAALTAVVKPRVEEYLELEGSVEIVELVDADAAGVLEDAPAPDQPEQGEPEAEGNS
;
A
#
# COMPACT_ATOMS: atom_id res chain seq x y z
N MET A 1 -4.22 -44.54 -66.52
CA MET A 1 -3.96 -44.46 -65.07
C MET A 1 -3.10 -43.22 -64.86
N THR A 2 -3.60 -42.22 -64.16
CA THR A 2 -2.81 -41.03 -63.80
C THR A 2 -2.22 -41.27 -62.42
N GLU A 3 -0.95 -41.67 -62.37
CA GLU A 3 -0.24 -41.82 -61.10
C GLU A 3 0.11 -40.45 -60.56
N LEU A 4 -0.29 -40.18 -59.31
CA LEU A 4 0.09 -38.94 -58.64
C LEU A 4 1.60 -38.96 -58.38
N PRO A 5 2.27 -37.81 -58.53
CA PRO A 5 3.69 -37.74 -58.28
C PRO A 5 3.96 -37.95 -56.78
N VAL A 6 4.99 -38.74 -56.47
CA VAL A 6 5.32 -39.20 -55.10
C VAL A 6 5.49 -38.03 -54.11
N TRP A 7 5.98 -36.87 -54.57
CA TRP A 7 6.12 -35.68 -53.74
C TRP A 7 4.76 -35.16 -53.20
N ALA A 8 3.68 -35.34 -53.95
CA ALA A 8 2.35 -34.88 -53.55
C ALA A 8 1.79 -35.74 -52.40
N VAL A 9 2.08 -37.04 -52.40
CA VAL A 9 1.70 -37.94 -51.31
C VAL A 9 2.39 -37.55 -50.01
N TYR A 10 3.69 -37.22 -50.06
CA TYR A 10 4.43 -36.71 -48.90
C TYR A 10 3.93 -35.33 -48.44
N ALA A 11 3.65 -34.43 -49.38
CA ALA A 11 3.16 -33.09 -49.06
C ALA A 11 1.81 -33.14 -48.33
N VAL A 12 0.90 -34.03 -48.72
CA VAL A 12 -0.41 -34.15 -48.05
C VAL A 12 -0.30 -34.91 -46.72
N SER A 13 0.41 -36.04 -46.70
CA SER A 13 0.49 -36.89 -45.50
C SER A 13 1.32 -36.29 -44.36
N LEU A 14 2.43 -35.62 -44.68
CA LEU A 14 3.27 -34.94 -43.67
C LEU A 14 2.96 -33.45 -43.57
N GLY A 15 2.56 -32.79 -44.64
CA GLY A 15 2.32 -31.35 -44.62
C GLY A 15 1.11 -30.97 -43.76
N THR A 16 0.02 -31.75 -43.77
CA THR A 16 -1.14 -31.47 -42.90
C THR A 16 -0.82 -31.52 -41.40
N PRO A 17 -0.19 -32.59 -40.85
CA PRO A 17 0.16 -32.60 -39.43
C PRO A 17 1.23 -31.54 -39.08
N ILE A 18 2.20 -31.27 -39.96
CA ILE A 18 3.20 -30.22 -39.72
C ILE A 18 2.54 -28.84 -39.72
N ALA A 19 1.67 -28.54 -40.67
CA ALA A 19 0.96 -27.26 -40.74
C ALA A 19 0.03 -27.07 -39.55
N ALA A 20 -0.68 -28.12 -39.13
CA ALA A 20 -1.52 -28.08 -37.93
C ALA A 20 -0.68 -27.80 -36.68
N PHE A 21 0.46 -28.49 -36.53
CA PHE A 21 1.37 -28.29 -35.40
C PHE A 21 1.95 -26.86 -35.37
N LEU A 22 2.40 -26.34 -36.52
CA LEU A 22 2.88 -24.96 -36.62
C LEU A 22 1.77 -23.94 -36.33
N GLY A 23 0.55 -24.20 -36.79
CA GLY A 23 -0.61 -23.37 -36.47
C GLY A 23 -0.88 -23.29 -34.97
N VAL A 24 -0.80 -24.41 -34.26
CA VAL A 24 -0.94 -24.45 -32.79
C VAL A 24 0.20 -23.68 -32.11
N LEU A 25 1.45 -23.89 -32.53
CA LEU A 25 2.58 -23.16 -31.95
C LEU A 25 2.43 -21.65 -32.10
N ILE A 26 2.09 -21.18 -33.30
CA ILE A 26 1.87 -19.76 -33.56
C ILE A 26 0.70 -19.24 -32.71
N GLY A 27 -0.41 -19.97 -32.67
CA GLY A 27 -1.57 -19.64 -31.85
C GLY A 27 -1.21 -19.45 -30.38
N THR A 28 -0.51 -20.42 -29.78
CA THR A 28 -0.12 -20.35 -28.36
C THR A 28 0.81 -19.17 -28.05
N VAL A 29 1.72 -18.82 -28.96
CA VAL A 29 2.63 -17.68 -28.77
C VAL A 29 1.85 -16.36 -28.85
N VAL A 30 0.92 -16.24 -29.80
CA VAL A 30 0.08 -15.05 -29.95
C VAL A 30 -0.84 -14.88 -28.74
N THR A 31 -1.53 -15.95 -28.31
CA THR A 31 -2.41 -15.93 -27.14
C THR A 31 -1.65 -15.53 -25.88
N ARG A 32 -0.47 -16.12 -25.63
CA ARG A 32 0.35 -15.77 -24.45
C ARG A 32 0.72 -14.29 -24.39
N LYS A 33 1.06 -13.69 -25.53
CA LYS A 33 1.37 -12.25 -25.57
C LYS A 33 0.13 -11.40 -25.29
N GLY A 34 -1.01 -11.77 -25.89
CA GLY A 34 -2.28 -11.09 -25.65
C GLY A 34 -2.69 -11.14 -24.17
N ASP A 35 -2.58 -12.31 -23.54
CA ASP A 35 -2.95 -12.50 -22.13
C ASP A 35 -2.11 -11.60 -21.21
N THR A 36 -0.80 -11.47 -21.47
CA THR A 36 0.07 -10.60 -20.66
C THR A 36 -0.27 -9.12 -20.77
N GLU A 37 -0.66 -8.65 -21.96
CA GLU A 37 -1.04 -7.25 -22.17
C GLU A 37 -2.39 -6.93 -21.52
N LEU A 38 -3.34 -7.86 -21.62
CA LEU A 38 -4.65 -7.75 -20.97
C LEU A 38 -4.52 -7.78 -19.45
N GLU A 39 -3.67 -8.66 -18.91
CA GLU A 39 -3.42 -8.73 -17.48
C GLU A 39 -2.78 -7.43 -16.97
N ALA A 40 -1.80 -6.88 -17.69
CA ALA A 40 -1.17 -5.61 -17.33
C ALA A 40 -2.19 -4.45 -17.31
N ARG A 41 -3.05 -4.38 -18.33
CA ARG A 41 -4.13 -3.39 -18.40
C ARG A 41 -5.14 -3.56 -17.26
N SER A 42 -5.56 -4.80 -17.00
CA SER A 42 -6.51 -5.11 -15.93
C SER A 42 -5.94 -4.73 -14.56
N LYS A 43 -4.65 -4.97 -14.32
CA LYS A 43 -3.98 -4.56 -13.08
C LYS A 43 -3.98 -3.04 -12.92
N ARG A 44 -3.69 -2.29 -13.97
CA ARG A 44 -3.75 -0.81 -13.95
C ARG A 44 -5.15 -0.30 -13.62
N GLU A 45 -6.17 -0.87 -14.26
CA GLU A 45 -7.57 -0.49 -14.01
C GLU A 45 -8.00 -0.77 -12.56
N GLU A 46 -7.54 -1.90 -11.99
CA GLU A 46 -7.82 -2.23 -10.59
C GLU A 46 -7.09 -1.28 -9.62
N VAL A 47 -5.83 -0.97 -9.88
CA VAL A 47 -5.05 -0.01 -9.07
C VAL A 47 -5.73 1.36 -9.05
N MET A 48 -6.21 1.86 -10.19
CA MET A 48 -6.93 3.13 -10.26
C MET A 48 -8.27 3.09 -9.50
N ARG A 49 -8.96 1.95 -9.53
CA ARG A 49 -10.18 1.74 -8.74
C ARG A 49 -9.87 1.78 -7.24
N THR A 50 -8.82 1.09 -6.81
CA THR A 50 -8.36 1.12 -5.41
C THR A 50 -7.92 2.51 -4.99
N LEU A 51 -7.17 3.23 -5.82
CA LEU A 51 -6.75 4.61 -5.56
C LEU A 51 -7.95 5.54 -5.38
N ARG A 52 -8.93 5.46 -6.30
CA ARG A 52 -10.16 6.25 -6.19
C ARG A 52 -10.91 5.93 -4.90
N TRP A 53 -11.08 4.65 -4.58
CA TRP A 53 -11.77 4.23 -3.36
C TRP A 53 -11.02 4.69 -2.10
N ALA A 54 -9.70 4.58 -2.08
CA ALA A 54 -8.86 5.02 -0.97
C ALA A 54 -8.94 6.54 -0.77
N ALA A 55 -8.92 7.32 -1.86
CA ALA A 55 -9.10 8.77 -1.81
C ALA A 55 -10.49 9.17 -1.31
N GLU A 56 -11.54 8.48 -1.76
CA GLU A 56 -12.91 8.69 -1.26
C GLU A 56 -13.01 8.39 0.24
N LYS A 57 -12.37 7.32 0.70
CA LYS A 57 -12.34 6.97 2.13
C LYS A 57 -11.53 7.96 2.95
N ALA A 58 -10.40 8.44 2.43
CA ALA A 58 -9.50 9.35 3.13
C ALA A 58 -10.13 10.72 3.47
N VAL A 59 -11.16 11.13 2.72
CA VAL A 59 -11.92 12.36 2.97
C VAL A 59 -13.20 12.14 3.79
N SER A 60 -13.45 10.93 4.27
CA SER A 60 -14.63 10.60 5.09
C SER A 60 -14.62 11.37 6.41
N GLU A 61 -15.81 11.73 6.90
CA GLU A 61 -15.98 12.32 8.23
C GLU A 61 -15.78 11.29 9.35
N ASP A 62 -15.94 10.00 9.04
CA ASP A 62 -15.63 8.92 9.97
C ASP A 62 -14.12 8.74 10.09
N ALA A 63 -13.60 8.92 11.31
CA ALA A 63 -12.16 8.87 11.57
C ALA A 63 -11.54 7.48 11.25
N GLY A 64 -12.31 6.40 11.38
CA GLY A 64 -11.87 5.05 11.04
C GLY A 64 -11.73 4.87 9.53
N GLU A 65 -12.72 5.30 8.76
CA GLU A 65 -12.69 5.29 7.30
C GLU A 65 -11.61 6.20 6.73
N ALA A 66 -11.47 7.42 7.26
CA ALA A 66 -10.43 8.36 6.86
C ALA A 66 -9.03 7.77 7.05
N ARG A 67 -8.79 7.15 8.21
CA ARG A 67 -7.52 6.49 8.50
C ARG A 67 -7.26 5.31 7.57
N LEU A 68 -8.28 4.49 7.29
CA LEU A 68 -8.16 3.37 6.36
C LEU A 68 -7.81 3.86 4.94
N GLY A 69 -8.46 4.92 4.48
CA GLY A 69 -8.16 5.54 3.20
C GLY A 69 -6.72 6.03 3.12
N LEU A 70 -6.24 6.73 4.16
CA LEU A 70 -4.87 7.26 4.20
C LEU A 70 -3.82 6.13 4.17
N LEU A 71 -4.00 5.08 4.98
CA LEU A 71 -3.10 3.92 4.99
C LEU A 71 -3.10 3.19 3.64
N GLN A 72 -4.25 3.12 2.98
CA GLN A 72 -4.34 2.51 1.66
C GLN A 72 -3.66 3.36 0.57
N LEU A 73 -3.75 4.70 0.65
CA LEU A 73 -3.01 5.61 -0.24
C LEU A 73 -1.49 5.49 -0.01
N GLU A 74 -1.04 5.46 1.24
CA GLU A 74 0.37 5.23 1.59
C GLU A 74 0.88 3.90 1.02
N ALA A 75 0.13 2.80 1.22
CA ALA A 75 0.48 1.48 0.68
C ALA A 75 0.50 1.45 -0.86
N LEU A 76 -0.33 2.26 -1.54
CA LEU A 76 -0.29 2.40 -3.00
C LEU A 76 0.94 3.16 -3.48
N GLY A 77 1.44 4.14 -2.71
CA GLY A 77 2.66 4.89 -3.04
C GLY A 77 3.91 4.02 -3.08
N ASP A 78 4.00 3.04 -2.19
CA ASP A 78 5.10 2.07 -2.12
C ASP A 78 4.96 0.93 -3.15
N SER A 79 3.83 0.85 -3.86
CA SER A 79 3.54 -0.26 -4.77
C SER A 79 4.20 -0.07 -6.13
N ALA A 80 4.93 -1.10 -6.60
CA ALA A 80 5.48 -1.16 -7.95
C ALA A 80 4.41 -1.26 -9.07
N LEU A 81 3.13 -1.42 -8.70
CA LEU A 81 2.02 -1.46 -9.66
C LEU A 81 1.52 -0.07 -10.06
N LEU A 82 1.88 0.98 -9.31
CA LEU A 82 1.52 2.35 -9.64
C LEU A 82 2.53 2.89 -10.66
N ASP A 83 2.03 3.31 -11.83
CA ASP A 83 2.84 3.95 -12.86
C ASP A 83 3.08 5.43 -12.54
N GLU A 84 3.95 6.07 -13.33
CA GLU A 84 4.30 7.49 -13.15
C GLU A 84 3.06 8.41 -13.22
N ASP A 85 2.09 8.10 -14.09
CA ASP A 85 0.84 8.85 -14.19
C ASP A 85 -0.03 8.66 -12.93
N GLY A 86 -0.11 7.44 -12.41
CA GLY A 86 -0.81 7.09 -11.17
C GLY A 86 -0.23 7.78 -9.94
N GLN A 87 1.10 7.96 -9.89
CA GLN A 87 1.78 8.69 -8.82
C GLN A 87 1.30 10.15 -8.73
N VAL A 88 1.07 10.81 -9.88
CA VAL A 88 0.53 12.18 -9.90
C VAL A 88 -0.88 12.23 -9.27
N PHE A 89 -1.73 11.24 -9.52
CA PHE A 89 -3.06 11.18 -8.92
C PHE A 89 -3.01 10.88 -7.41
N LEU A 90 -2.09 10.01 -6.99
CA LEU A 90 -1.86 9.72 -5.58
C LEU A 90 -1.41 10.96 -4.82
N GLU A 91 -0.41 11.68 -5.34
CA GLU A 91 0.11 12.90 -4.71
C GLU A 91 -0.97 13.98 -4.62
N ALA A 92 -1.79 14.14 -5.67
CA ALA A 92 -2.92 15.05 -5.64
C ALA A 92 -3.96 14.65 -4.56
N ALA A 93 -4.26 13.37 -4.43
CA ALA A 93 -5.18 12.88 -3.41
C ALA A 93 -4.64 13.11 -1.98
N LEU A 94 -3.38 12.75 -1.72
CA LEU A 94 -2.72 12.99 -0.44
C LEU A 94 -2.66 14.48 -0.11
N THR A 95 -2.31 15.32 -1.08
CA THR A 95 -2.30 16.78 -0.91
C THR A 95 -3.67 17.30 -0.52
N ALA A 96 -4.74 16.84 -1.19
CA ALA A 96 -6.10 17.27 -0.89
C ALA A 96 -6.56 16.87 0.52
N VAL A 97 -6.12 15.72 1.02
CA VAL A 97 -6.47 15.21 2.36
C VAL A 97 -5.66 15.93 3.45
N VAL A 98 -4.36 16.13 3.23
CA VAL A 98 -3.43 16.64 4.25
C VAL A 98 -3.46 18.16 4.35
N LYS A 99 -3.51 18.86 3.21
CA LYS A 99 -3.38 20.33 3.17
C LYS A 99 -4.37 21.08 4.05
N PRO A 100 -5.69 20.76 4.07
CA PRO A 100 -6.64 21.46 4.94
C PRO A 100 -6.33 21.29 6.42
N ARG A 101 -5.85 20.11 6.83
CA ARG A 101 -5.50 19.82 8.22
C ARG A 101 -4.26 20.58 8.66
N VAL A 102 -3.26 20.68 7.78
CA VAL A 102 -2.05 21.48 8.04
C VAL A 102 -2.40 22.96 8.15
N GLU A 103 -3.26 23.50 7.29
CA GLU A 103 -3.71 24.88 7.36
C GLU A 103 -4.47 25.16 8.68
N GLU A 104 -5.36 24.26 9.11
CA GLU A 104 -6.04 24.36 10.41
C GLU A 104 -5.05 24.42 11.59
N TYR A 105 -4.01 23.57 11.59
CA TYR A 105 -2.99 23.60 12.64
C TYR A 105 -2.17 24.90 12.63
N LEU A 106 -1.82 25.42 11.45
CA LEU A 106 -1.07 26.67 11.33
C LEU A 106 -1.90 27.89 11.77
N GLU A 107 -3.21 27.90 11.48
CA GLU A 107 -4.13 28.94 11.97
C GLU A 107 -4.25 28.91 13.50
N LEU A 108 -4.31 27.71 14.09
CA LEU A 108 -4.33 27.54 15.54
C LEU A 108 -3.02 28.01 16.17
N GLU A 109 -1.86 27.64 15.64
CA GLU A 109 -0.54 28.03 16.14
C GLU A 109 -0.32 29.55 16.14
N GLY A 110 -0.91 30.28 15.19
CA GLY A 110 -0.94 31.75 15.17
C GLY A 110 -1.75 32.40 16.30
N SER A 111 -2.56 31.63 17.03
CA SER A 111 -3.42 32.08 18.13
C SER A 111 -3.03 31.53 19.51
N VAL A 112 -1.98 30.72 19.59
CA VAL A 112 -1.49 30.18 20.86
C VAL A 112 -0.62 31.24 21.54
N GLU A 113 -1.19 31.93 22.53
CA GLU A 113 -0.41 32.58 23.58
C GLU A 113 0.31 31.46 24.36
N ILE A 114 1.61 31.31 24.13
CA ILE A 114 2.45 30.43 24.95
C ILE A 114 2.46 31.05 26.35
N VAL A 115 1.57 30.59 27.22
CA VAL A 115 1.65 30.88 28.65
C VAL A 115 2.83 30.10 29.19
N GLU A 116 3.99 30.74 29.20
CA GLU A 116 5.11 30.33 30.03
C GLU A 116 4.60 30.39 31.48
N LEU A 117 4.20 29.23 32.01
CA LEU A 117 4.02 29.05 33.45
C LEU A 117 5.41 29.18 34.07
N VAL A 118 5.84 30.43 34.28
CA VAL A 118 6.89 30.73 35.24
C VAL A 118 6.27 30.45 36.59
N ASP A 119 6.46 29.23 37.09
CA ASP A 119 6.20 28.88 38.48
C ASP A 119 7.14 29.70 39.37
N ALA A 120 6.78 30.97 39.59
CA ALA A 120 7.42 31.87 40.54
C ALA A 120 6.87 31.67 41.97
N ASP A 121 6.15 30.58 42.24
CA ASP A 121 5.58 30.26 43.55
C ASP A 121 5.79 28.79 43.98
N ALA A 122 6.78 28.09 43.40
CA ALA A 122 7.23 26.79 43.89
C ALA A 122 8.35 26.92 44.95
N ALA A 123 8.35 28.00 45.73
CA ALA A 123 9.24 28.20 46.86
C ALA A 123 8.45 28.32 48.16
N GLY A 124 7.59 27.34 48.43
CA GLY A 124 7.09 27.12 49.77
C GLY A 124 5.77 26.40 49.83
N VAL A 125 5.76 25.36 50.66
CA VAL A 125 4.61 24.94 51.47
C VAL A 125 3.77 23.80 50.87
N LEU A 126 4.11 22.60 51.43
CA LEU A 126 3.32 21.39 51.69
C LEU A 126 3.54 20.25 50.68
N GLU A 127 4.35 19.23 51.00
CA GLU A 127 4.22 18.27 52.12
C GLU A 127 2.96 17.39 51.95
N ASP A 128 3.22 16.08 51.84
CA ASP A 128 2.28 14.95 51.79
C ASP A 128 1.79 14.48 50.41
N ALA A 129 2.65 13.72 49.72
CA ALA A 129 2.24 12.71 48.76
C ALA A 129 2.86 11.37 49.16
N PRO A 130 2.07 10.29 49.36
CA PRO A 130 2.63 8.99 49.71
C PRO A 130 3.46 8.46 48.55
N ALA A 131 4.67 7.97 48.87
CA ALA A 131 5.63 7.48 47.90
C ALA A 131 5.05 6.32 47.07
N PRO A 132 5.26 6.29 45.74
CA PRO A 132 4.89 5.15 44.93
C PRO A 132 5.82 3.96 45.22
N ASP A 133 5.20 2.82 45.52
CA ASP A 133 5.84 1.53 45.75
C ASP A 133 6.88 1.21 44.66
N GLN A 134 8.13 1.05 45.08
CA GLN A 134 9.19 0.55 44.20
C GLN A 134 9.13 -0.98 44.10
N PRO A 135 9.45 -1.56 42.93
CA PRO A 135 9.42 -3.00 42.73
C PRO A 135 10.46 -3.70 43.62
N GLU A 136 10.00 -4.69 44.40
CA GLU A 136 10.85 -5.55 45.22
C GLU A 136 11.93 -6.23 44.35
N GLN A 137 13.17 -5.76 44.48
CA GLN A 137 14.35 -6.58 44.22
C GLN A 137 14.78 -7.18 45.55
N GLY A 138 14.50 -8.47 45.72
CA GLY A 138 14.89 -9.23 46.90
C GLY A 138 16.41 -9.26 47.07
N GLU A 139 16.86 -8.77 48.21
CA GLU A 139 18.20 -9.00 48.75
C GLU A 139 18.35 -10.46 49.22
N PRO A 140 19.58 -11.03 49.14
CA PRO A 140 19.91 -12.29 49.78
C PRO A 140 20.41 -12.02 51.21
N GLU A 141 19.65 -12.40 52.22
CA GLU A 141 20.19 -12.53 53.59
C GLU A 141 20.37 -13.99 53.96
N ALA A 142 21.65 -14.35 54.10
CA ALA A 142 22.07 -15.47 54.90
C ALA A 142 21.84 -15.12 56.37
N GLU A 143 21.22 -16.02 57.14
CA GLU A 143 21.65 -16.34 58.50
C GLU A 143 21.02 -17.65 58.95
N GLY A 144 21.86 -18.56 59.43
CA GLY A 144 21.43 -19.84 59.97
C GLY A 144 20.96 -19.72 61.42
N ASN A 145 20.20 -20.73 61.87
CA ASN A 145 20.34 -21.22 63.23
C ASN A 145 19.77 -22.65 63.39
N SER A 146 20.51 -23.45 64.17
CA SER A 146 20.13 -24.70 64.87
C SER A 146 20.11 -26.01 64.10
#